data_AF-Q4CMQ3-F1
#
_entry.id   AF-Q4CMQ3-F1
#
_cell.length_a   1.000
_cell.length_b   1.000
_cell.length_c   1.000
_cell.angle_alpha   90.00
_cell.angle_beta   90.00
_cell.angle_gamma   90.00
#
_symmetry.space_group_name_H-M   'P 1'
#
loop_
_entity.id
_entity.type
_entity.pdbx_description
1 polymer ?
#
loop_
_entity_poly.entity_id
_entity_poly.type
_entity_poly.pdbx_seq_one_letter_code
_entity_poly.pdbx_strand_id
1 'polypeptide(L)'
;MKFKMPSCVTCFWRPFRRRLGCKDTSSTSFSSGSAEATGMVSGADREEMGGNCSTTTSDSSVSTSFVEVNLLREDLNATRDYPDNSIRTAKYTWLSCFPLSLLYQFQKVANIYFLIVTLLSLVPGASPVNPFSTILPLCIVLGAAIIKDLWEDGKRRQSDDCANNTLAFVLRGEKFVSVPACSVHVGDVMLCRLGEEVLADVVMLNSSHPGGVAYIETVNLDGETNAKTRRAKPQTIEALGTIEDIIESSLPDPAIQAYFMERGTTASWNAVA
;
A
#
# COMPACT_ATOMS: atom_id res chain seq x y z
N MET A 1 19.89 -16.08 -7.12
CA MET A 1 20.67 -14.90 -6.70
C MET A 1 20.17 -14.42 -5.34
N LYS A 2 21.04 -13.90 -4.48
CA LYS A 2 20.66 -13.29 -3.19
C LYS A 2 20.78 -11.78 -3.33
N PHE A 3 19.71 -11.04 -3.05
CA PHE A 3 19.76 -9.58 -2.99
C PHE A 3 19.83 -9.13 -1.54
N LYS A 4 20.76 -8.21 -1.26
CA LYS A 4 21.00 -7.66 0.07
C LYS A 4 20.58 -6.18 0.03
N MET A 5 19.42 -5.85 0.58
CA MET A 5 18.87 -4.49 0.55
C MET A 5 19.03 -3.78 1.90
N PRO A 6 19.35 -2.48 1.95
CA PRO A 6 19.40 -1.75 3.21
C PRO A 6 17.99 -1.68 3.84
N SER A 7 17.90 -1.98 5.14
CA SER A 7 16.65 -2.05 5.92
C SER A 7 15.87 -0.74 5.96
N CYS A 8 16.53 0.41 5.78
CA CYS A 8 15.87 1.71 5.75
C CYS A 8 14.78 1.79 4.67
N VAL A 9 14.90 1.04 3.57
CA VAL A 9 13.87 0.99 2.51
C VAL A 9 12.59 0.32 3.02
N THR A 10 12.71 -0.71 3.88
CA THR A 10 11.55 -1.38 4.48
C THR A 10 10.91 -0.58 5.63
N CYS A 11 11.68 0.26 6.33
CA CYS A 11 11.16 1.09 7.42
C CYS A 11 10.38 2.31 6.94
N PHE A 12 10.68 2.83 5.75
CA PHE A 12 9.95 3.97 5.18
C PHE A 12 8.46 3.65 4.90
N TRP A 13 8.14 2.38 4.67
CA TRP A 13 6.78 1.90 4.37
C TRP A 13 6.03 1.29 5.58
N ARG A 14 6.73 0.97 6.67
CA ARG A 14 6.13 0.47 7.92
C ARG A 14 5.19 1.44 8.67
N PRO A 15 5.20 2.79 8.52
CA PRO A 15 4.33 3.64 9.32
C PRO A 15 2.84 3.55 8.94
N PHE A 16 2.48 3.06 7.74
CA PHE A 16 1.10 3.16 7.25
C PHE A 16 0.17 2.01 7.69
N ARG A 17 0.68 0.94 8.31
CA ARG A 17 -0.12 -0.25 8.70
C ARG A 17 -0.31 -0.46 10.23
N ARG A 18 0.18 0.45 11.10
CA ARG A 18 -0.08 0.37 12.56
C ARG A 18 -1.39 1.04 12.96
N ARG A 19 -2.53 0.49 12.53
CA ARG A 19 -3.83 0.72 13.19
C ARG A 19 -4.84 -0.36 12.77
N LEU A 20 -4.69 -1.57 13.30
CA LEU A 20 -5.74 -2.57 13.58
C LEU A 20 -5.02 -3.86 14.02
N GLY A 21 -5.03 -4.11 15.33
CA GLY A 21 -4.46 -5.32 15.91
C GLY A 21 -5.33 -6.54 15.61
N CYS A 22 -4.80 -7.47 14.84
CA CYS A 22 -5.12 -8.87 14.97
C CYS A 22 -4.00 -9.48 15.81
N LYS A 23 -4.29 -9.72 17.09
CA LYS A 23 -3.56 -10.70 17.91
C LYS A 23 -4.54 -11.80 18.25
N ASP A 24 -4.05 -13.01 18.05
CA ASP A 24 -4.74 -14.26 18.21
C ASP A 24 -5.47 -14.39 19.54
N THR A 25 -6.60 -15.08 19.45
CA THR A 25 -7.34 -15.67 20.56
C THR A 25 -6.42 -16.41 21.52
N SER A 26 -6.19 -15.86 22.71
CA SER A 26 -6.02 -16.62 23.95
C SER A 26 -6.15 -15.70 25.16
N SER A 27 -7.22 -15.92 25.92
CA SER A 27 -7.33 -15.78 27.38
C SER A 27 -6.67 -14.59 28.10
N THR A 28 -7.51 -13.84 28.82
CA THR A 28 -7.32 -13.20 30.14
C THR A 28 -7.50 -11.67 30.22
N SER A 29 -8.62 -11.31 30.86
CA SER A 29 -8.89 -10.21 31.81
C SER A 29 -8.14 -8.87 31.71
N PHE A 30 -8.93 -7.85 31.35
CA PHE A 30 -9.19 -6.59 32.07
C PHE A 30 -8.06 -5.99 32.94
N SER A 31 -7.61 -4.77 32.61
CA SER A 31 -7.62 -3.60 33.51
C SER A 31 -7.11 -2.34 32.81
N SER A 32 -7.75 -1.22 33.17
CA SER A 32 -7.68 0.15 32.68
C SER A 32 -6.34 0.89 32.87
N GLY A 33 -6.04 1.84 31.97
CA GLY A 33 -5.02 2.88 32.16
C GLY A 33 -5.20 4.03 31.17
N SER A 34 -5.43 5.23 31.70
CA SER A 34 -5.80 6.49 31.04
C SER A 34 -4.59 7.36 30.66
N ALA A 35 -4.88 8.53 30.04
CA ALA A 35 -4.02 9.72 29.78
C ALA A 35 -3.22 9.69 28.46
N GLU A 36 -3.61 10.45 27.42
CA GLU A 36 -3.48 11.91 27.19
C GLU A 36 -2.22 12.26 26.38
N ALA A 37 -2.41 12.86 25.19
CA ALA A 37 -1.65 14.01 24.68
C ALA A 37 -2.16 14.44 23.29
N THR A 38 -2.80 15.61 23.28
CA THR A 38 -2.91 16.64 22.23
C THR A 38 -1.52 17.09 21.72
N GLY A 39 -1.25 17.75 20.59
CA GLY A 39 -1.99 18.37 19.49
C GLY A 39 -0.99 19.07 18.52
N MET A 40 -1.40 19.21 17.25
CA MET A 40 -1.04 20.13 16.13
C MET A 40 0.22 21.05 16.23
N VAL A 41 1.20 21.00 15.31
CA VAL A 41 1.36 21.60 13.95
C VAL A 41 1.38 23.14 13.89
N SER A 42 2.52 23.74 13.47
CA SER A 42 2.69 24.59 12.26
C SER A 42 3.97 25.48 12.30
N GLY A 43 4.50 25.81 11.11
CA GLY A 43 5.47 26.90 10.82
C GLY A 43 6.93 26.43 10.67
N ALA A 44 7.49 26.20 9.48
CA ALA A 44 7.97 27.18 8.50
C ALA A 44 8.96 28.18 9.11
N ASP A 45 10.26 28.02 8.82
CA ASP A 45 11.08 29.05 8.16
C ASP A 45 12.52 28.53 7.90
N ARG A 46 13.11 29.09 6.86
CA ARG A 46 14.29 28.65 6.12
C ARG A 46 15.35 29.74 6.31
N GLU A 47 16.55 29.39 6.79
CA GLU A 47 17.71 30.29 6.71
C GLU A 47 19.02 29.49 6.64
N GLU A 48 19.77 29.73 5.57
CA GLU A 48 21.19 29.37 5.41
C GLU A 48 22.06 30.26 6.29
N MET A 49 23.08 29.72 6.96
CA MET A 49 24.42 30.33 6.97
C MET A 49 25.43 29.36 7.59
N GLY A 50 26.60 29.25 6.96
CA GLY A 50 27.67 28.34 7.33
C GLY A 50 28.37 28.64 8.66
N GLY A 51 29.01 27.61 9.21
CA GLY A 51 29.89 27.71 10.37
C GLY A 51 30.73 26.43 10.51
N ASN A 52 32.02 26.54 10.20
CA ASN A 52 33.03 25.51 10.39
C ASN A 52 33.16 25.11 11.87
N CYS A 53 33.27 23.81 12.18
CA CYS A 53 34.11 23.37 13.32
C CYS A 53 34.45 21.86 13.28
N SER A 54 35.75 21.61 13.09
CA SER A 54 36.60 20.54 13.64
C SER A 54 36.05 19.11 13.88
N THR A 55 36.59 18.19 13.08
CA THR A 55 37.15 16.88 13.45
C THR A 55 36.96 16.41 14.89
N THR A 56 36.00 15.52 15.11
CA THR A 56 36.13 14.42 16.08
C THR A 56 35.71 13.12 15.40
N THR A 57 36.72 12.30 15.13
CA THR A 57 36.63 10.90 14.74
C THR A 57 35.76 10.15 15.75
N SER A 58 34.55 9.79 15.34
CA SER A 58 33.79 8.74 15.99
C SER A 58 33.23 7.84 14.89
N ASP A 59 33.95 6.74 14.66
CA ASP A 59 33.52 5.60 13.86
C ASP A 59 32.23 5.02 14.47
N SER A 60 31.12 5.67 14.17
CA SER A 60 29.79 5.13 14.38
C SER A 60 29.51 4.22 13.19
N SER A 61 29.91 2.96 13.32
CA SER A 61 29.47 1.90 12.41
C SER A 61 27.95 1.81 12.47
N VAL A 62 27.28 2.59 11.61
CA VAL A 62 25.87 2.41 11.31
C VAL A 62 25.75 1.00 10.77
N SER A 63 25.31 0.08 11.62
CA SER A 63 24.96 -1.27 11.22
C SER A 63 23.77 -1.15 10.27
N THR A 64 24.05 -0.93 8.99
CA THR A 64 23.08 -1.09 7.91
C THR A 64 22.61 -2.53 8.01
N SER A 65 21.48 -2.72 8.68
CA SER A 65 20.79 -4.00 8.69
C SER A 65 20.39 -4.25 7.25
N PHE A 66 20.77 -5.39 6.70
CA PHE A 66 20.38 -5.74 5.36
C PHE A 66 19.28 -6.77 5.41
N VAL A 67 18.27 -6.61 4.57
CA VAL A 67 17.25 -7.62 4.30
C VAL A 67 17.74 -8.44 3.12
N GLU A 68 17.95 -9.73 3.34
CA GLU A 68 18.21 -10.64 2.25
C GLU A 68 16.88 -11.11 1.66
N VAL A 69 16.77 -11.24 0.36
CA VAL A 69 15.61 -11.85 -0.31
C VAL A 69 16.12 -12.93 -1.24
N ASN A 70 15.58 -14.14 -1.12
CA ASN A 70 15.92 -15.25 -2.01
C ASN A 70 14.97 -15.24 -3.19
N LEU A 71 15.49 -15.06 -4.41
CA LEU A 71 14.66 -15.10 -5.61
C LEU A 71 14.15 -16.52 -5.87
N LEU A 72 12.86 -16.65 -6.23
CA LEU A 72 12.19 -17.90 -6.62
C LEU A 72 12.25 -19.00 -5.53
N ARG A 73 12.39 -18.61 -4.26
CA ARG A 73 12.48 -19.51 -3.09
C ARG A 73 11.53 -19.03 -2.00
N GLU A 74 10.26 -19.37 -2.17
CA GLU A 74 9.19 -19.05 -1.21
C GLU A 74 9.44 -19.69 0.16
N ASP A 75 9.96 -20.92 0.18
CA ASP A 75 10.33 -21.67 1.38
C ASP A 75 11.30 -20.92 2.30
N LEU A 76 12.32 -20.29 1.72
CA LEU A 76 13.32 -19.52 2.47
C LEU A 76 12.81 -18.13 2.88
N ASN A 77 11.87 -17.57 2.12
CA ASN A 77 11.30 -16.25 2.40
C ASN A 77 10.15 -16.33 3.41
N ALA A 78 9.43 -17.45 3.48
CA ALA A 78 8.35 -17.70 4.43
C ALA A 78 8.81 -17.57 5.89
N THR A 79 10.07 -17.90 6.20
CA THR A 79 10.65 -17.72 7.54
C THR A 79 10.67 -16.27 8.00
N ARG A 80 10.53 -15.30 7.10
CA ARG A 80 10.56 -13.85 7.42
C ARG A 80 9.19 -13.21 7.59
N ASP A 81 8.09 -13.94 7.36
CA ASP A 81 6.71 -13.46 7.56
C ASP A 81 6.45 -12.09 6.89
N TYR A 82 6.71 -12.02 5.58
CA TYR A 82 6.45 -10.82 4.80
C TYR A 82 4.94 -10.57 4.69
N PRO A 83 4.49 -9.30 4.68
CA PRO A 83 3.08 -9.00 4.49
C PRO A 83 2.61 -9.39 3.09
N ASP A 84 1.37 -9.89 2.99
CA ASP A 84 0.73 -10.15 1.69
C ASP A 84 0.56 -8.85 0.88
N ASN A 85 0.61 -8.98 -0.44
CA ASN A 85 0.41 -7.88 -1.39
C ASN A 85 -1.08 -7.49 -1.57
N SER A 86 -1.91 -7.73 -0.55
CA SER A 86 -3.32 -7.36 -0.57
C SER A 86 -3.55 -5.94 -0.04
N ILE A 87 -4.27 -5.14 -0.82
CA ILE A 87 -4.68 -3.78 -0.49
C ILE A 87 -6.06 -3.83 0.16
N ARG A 88 -6.18 -3.20 1.33
CA ARG A 88 -7.45 -3.03 2.04
C ARG A 88 -7.56 -1.62 2.59
N THR A 89 -8.35 -0.79 1.93
CA THR A 89 -8.69 0.59 2.34
C THR A 89 -10.05 0.68 3.03
N ALA A 90 -10.91 -0.34 2.87
CA ALA A 90 -12.16 -0.45 3.60
C ALA A 90 -11.92 -0.53 5.12
N LYS A 91 -12.64 0.30 5.89
CA LYS A 91 -12.48 0.41 7.34
C LYS A 91 -13.26 -0.66 8.09
N TYR A 92 -14.39 -1.08 7.53
CA TYR A 92 -15.34 -1.94 8.23
C TYR A 92 -15.34 -3.35 7.67
N THR A 93 -15.45 -4.33 8.57
CA THR A 93 -15.83 -5.70 8.21
C THR A 93 -17.36 -5.77 8.18
N TRP A 94 -17.96 -6.67 7.39
CA TRP A 94 -19.42 -6.83 7.33
C TRP A 94 -20.09 -6.93 8.71
N LEU A 95 -19.46 -7.61 9.68
CA LEU A 95 -19.97 -7.77 11.04
C LEU A 95 -19.73 -6.55 11.96
N SER A 96 -18.68 -5.76 11.70
CA SER A 96 -18.35 -4.56 12.51
C SER A 96 -18.90 -3.27 11.92
N CYS A 97 -19.46 -3.32 10.71
CA CYS A 97 -19.95 -2.19 9.92
C CYS A 97 -20.85 -1.25 10.71
N PHE A 98 -21.93 -1.79 11.27
CA PHE A 98 -22.90 -0.99 11.99
C PHE A 98 -22.42 -0.50 13.36
N PRO A 99 -21.97 -1.36 14.30
CA PRO A 99 -21.61 -0.90 15.64
C PRO A 99 -20.42 0.06 15.61
N LEU A 100 -19.44 -0.19 14.73
CA LEU A 100 -18.26 0.66 14.66
C LEU A 100 -18.55 1.99 13.95
N SER A 101 -19.34 1.99 12.86
CA SER A 101 -19.79 3.22 12.21
C SER A 101 -20.59 4.09 13.19
N LEU A 102 -21.50 3.48 13.97
CA LEU A 102 -22.26 4.17 15.00
C LEU A 102 -21.36 4.80 16.07
N LEU A 103 -20.38 4.05 16.59
CA LEU A 103 -19.41 4.56 17.56
C LEU A 103 -18.58 5.73 17.01
N TYR A 104 -18.16 5.66 15.75
CA TYR A 104 -17.47 6.77 15.09
C TYR A 104 -18.35 8.02 14.97
N GLN A 105 -19.64 7.86 14.68
CA GLN A 105 -20.55 8.99 14.64
C GLN A 105 -20.74 9.62 16.03
N PHE A 106 -20.75 8.84 17.11
CA PHE A 106 -20.80 9.38 18.48
C PHE A 106 -19.52 10.10 18.95
N GLN A 107 -18.41 10.03 18.19
CA GLN A 107 -17.24 10.88 18.48
C GLN A 107 -17.42 12.33 18.02
N LYS A 108 -18.43 12.62 17.18
CA LYS A 108 -18.73 13.99 16.76
C LYS A 108 -19.49 14.72 17.85
N VAL A 109 -18.96 15.89 18.27
CA VAL A 109 -19.55 16.72 19.33
C VAL A 109 -21.04 17.02 19.10
N ALA A 110 -21.45 17.26 17.85
CA ALA A 110 -22.86 17.49 17.50
C ALA A 110 -23.76 16.29 17.84
N ASN A 111 -23.31 15.07 17.58
CA ASN A 111 -24.08 13.86 17.89
C ASN A 111 -24.15 13.60 19.39
N ILE A 112 -23.09 13.93 20.14
CA ILE A 112 -23.10 13.89 21.62
C ILE A 112 -24.11 14.91 22.18
N TYR A 113 -24.14 16.13 21.64
CA TYR A 113 -25.12 17.14 22.02
C TYR A 113 -26.56 16.64 21.82
N PHE A 114 -26.88 16.13 20.62
CA PHE A 114 -28.21 15.57 20.35
C PHE A 114 -28.54 14.38 21.25
N LEU A 115 -27.54 13.53 21.56
CA LEU A 115 -27.71 12.41 22.47
C LEU A 115 -28.08 12.90 23.88
N ILE A 116 -27.38 13.90 24.42
CA ILE A 116 -27.69 14.47 25.73
C ILE A 116 -29.10 15.07 25.75
N VAL A 117 -29.47 15.86 24.74
CA VAL A 117 -30.83 16.43 24.63
C VAL A 117 -31.90 15.33 24.58
N THR A 118 -31.64 14.26 23.83
CA THR A 118 -32.55 13.11 23.74
C THR A 118 -32.67 12.39 25.08
N LEU A 119 -31.56 12.17 25.80
CA LEU A 119 -31.56 11.57 27.14
C LEU A 119 -32.31 12.44 28.17
N LEU A 120 -32.12 13.76 28.14
CA LEU A 120 -32.85 14.69 29.00
C LEU A 120 -34.36 14.68 28.73
N SER A 121 -34.78 14.49 27.47
CA SER A 121 -36.20 14.38 27.11
C SER A 121 -36.86 13.05 27.49
N LEU A 122 -36.07 12.00 27.76
CA LEU A 122 -36.57 10.68 28.18
C LEU A 122 -36.92 10.62 29.67
N VAL A 123 -36.46 11.57 30.48
CA VAL A 123 -36.75 11.63 31.92
C VAL A 123 -38.19 12.14 32.13
N PRO A 124 -39.11 11.31 32.65
CA PRO A 124 -40.50 11.73 32.86
C PRO A 124 -40.56 12.87 33.87
N GLY A 125 -41.20 13.98 33.50
CA GLY A 125 -41.38 15.16 34.36
C GLY A 125 -40.33 16.28 34.21
N ALA A 126 -39.23 16.05 33.48
CA ALA A 126 -38.22 17.07 33.24
C ALA A 126 -38.51 17.98 32.02
N SER A 127 -39.29 17.49 31.05
CA SER A 127 -39.59 18.22 29.82
C SER A 127 -41.06 18.07 29.42
N PRO A 128 -41.74 19.15 28.97
CA PRO A 128 -43.10 19.09 28.45
C PRO A 128 -43.17 18.57 27.01
N VAL A 129 -42.04 18.22 26.38
CA VAL A 129 -41.98 17.77 24.98
C VAL A 129 -42.08 16.24 24.87
N ASN A 130 -42.79 15.77 23.85
CA ASN A 130 -42.88 14.33 23.57
C ASN A 130 -41.49 13.77 23.20
N PRO A 131 -40.98 12.70 23.84
CA PRO A 131 -39.66 12.11 23.55
C PRO A 131 -39.49 11.72 22.07
N PHE A 132 -40.57 11.36 21.38
CA PHE A 132 -40.53 11.05 19.96
C PHE A 132 -40.03 12.21 19.10
N SER A 133 -40.31 13.47 19.48
CA SER A 133 -39.89 14.66 18.74
C SER A 133 -38.37 14.94 18.80
N THR A 134 -37.66 14.39 19.78
CA THR A 134 -36.20 14.53 19.93
C THR A 134 -35.46 13.32 19.36
N ILE A 135 -36.00 12.11 19.58
CA ILE A 135 -35.45 10.85 19.05
C ILE A 135 -35.49 10.83 17.52
N LEU A 136 -36.60 11.26 16.92
CA LEU A 136 -36.80 11.17 15.48
C LEU A 136 -35.74 11.96 14.68
N PRO A 137 -35.46 13.25 14.98
CA PRO A 137 -34.36 13.98 14.35
C PRO A 137 -33.00 13.31 14.55
N LEU A 138 -32.70 12.80 15.76
CA LEU A 138 -31.44 12.12 16.04
C LEU A 138 -31.27 10.86 15.16
N CYS A 139 -32.31 10.03 15.08
CA CYS A 139 -32.30 8.83 14.25
C CYS A 139 -32.16 9.15 12.76
N ILE A 140 -32.81 10.20 12.25
CA ILE A 140 -32.70 10.61 10.85
C ILE A 140 -31.28 11.07 10.53
N VAL A 141 -30.72 11.97 11.33
CA VAL A 141 -29.38 12.52 11.10
C VAL A 141 -28.31 11.43 11.21
N LEU A 142 -28.40 10.60 12.26
CA LEU A 142 -27.47 9.50 12.48
C LEU A 142 -27.60 8.41 11.41
N GLY A 143 -28.84 8.06 11.03
CA GLY A 143 -29.13 7.10 9.99
C GLY A 143 -28.59 7.54 8.63
N ALA A 144 -28.83 8.78 8.23
CA ALA A 144 -28.29 9.33 6.99
C ALA A 144 -26.75 9.34 6.97
N ALA A 145 -26.12 9.66 8.11
CA ALA A 145 -24.67 9.66 8.24
C ALA A 145 -24.08 8.24 8.15
N ILE A 146 -24.68 7.26 8.82
CA ILE A 146 -24.28 5.85 8.73
C ILE A 146 -24.46 5.34 7.30
N ILE A 147 -25.62 5.57 6.68
CA ILE A 147 -25.87 5.14 5.29
C ILE A 147 -24.81 5.70 4.34
N LYS A 148 -24.49 7.00 4.47
CA LYS A 148 -23.44 7.64 3.66
C LYS A 148 -22.07 6.97 3.89
N ASP A 149 -21.66 6.80 5.14
CA ASP A 149 -20.37 6.18 5.47
C ASP A 149 -20.27 4.73 4.95
N LEU A 150 -21.36 3.96 5.07
CA LEU A 150 -21.45 2.59 4.58
C LEU A 150 -21.37 2.52 3.05
N TRP A 151 -22.01 3.47 2.37
CA TRP A 151 -21.95 3.57 0.91
C TRP A 151 -20.54 3.91 0.42
N GLU A 152 -19.87 4.87 1.07
CA GLU A 152 -18.48 5.22 0.76
C GLU A 152 -17.52 4.04 1.01
N ASP A 153 -17.69 3.30 2.12
CA ASP A 153 -16.86 2.12 2.42
C ASP A 153 -17.12 0.97 1.45
N GLY A 154 -18.37 0.81 0.98
CA GLY A 154 -18.72 -0.14 -0.08
C GLY A 154 -18.00 0.17 -1.39
N LYS A 155 -17.94 1.45 -1.78
CA LYS A 155 -17.18 1.89 -2.96
C LYS A 155 -15.67 1.62 -2.80
N ARG A 156 -15.12 1.82 -1.59
CA ARG A 156 -13.71 1.48 -1.30
C ARG A 156 -13.45 -0.01 -1.49
N ARG A 157 -14.34 -0.88 -0.99
CA ARG A 157 -14.20 -2.32 -1.18
C ARG A 157 -14.17 -2.72 -2.64
N GLN A 158 -15.06 -2.16 -3.46
CA GLN A 158 -15.03 -2.40 -4.91
C GLN A 158 -13.70 -1.98 -5.55
N SER A 159 -13.15 -0.84 -5.12
CA SER A 159 -11.84 -0.38 -5.58
C SER A 159 -10.70 -1.30 -5.14
N ASP A 160 -10.72 -1.75 -3.88
CA ASP A 160 -9.75 -2.70 -3.32
C ASP A 160 -9.83 -4.04 -4.07
N ASP A 161 -11.03 -4.53 -4.35
CA ASP A 161 -11.25 -5.77 -5.09
C ASP A 161 -10.71 -5.65 -6.52
N CYS A 162 -10.91 -4.50 -7.18
CA CYS A 162 -10.34 -4.27 -8.50
C CYS A 162 -8.80 -4.27 -8.45
N ALA A 163 -8.20 -3.55 -7.51
CA ALA A 163 -6.75 -3.45 -7.39
C ALA A 163 -6.09 -4.80 -7.06
N ASN A 164 -6.70 -5.59 -6.16
CA ASN A 164 -6.21 -6.91 -5.77
C ASN A 164 -6.31 -7.94 -6.91
N ASN A 165 -7.30 -7.81 -7.79
CA ASN A 165 -7.53 -8.71 -8.92
C ASN A 165 -6.86 -8.24 -10.22
N THR A 166 -6.15 -7.10 -10.23
CA THR A 166 -5.33 -6.69 -11.37
C THR A 166 -4.28 -7.76 -11.65
N LEU A 167 -4.10 -8.14 -12.91
CA LEU A 167 -3.23 -9.22 -13.31
C LEU A 167 -1.76 -8.78 -13.37
N ALA A 168 -0.88 -9.54 -12.73
CA ALA A 168 0.57 -9.44 -12.84
C ALA A 168 1.14 -10.70 -13.51
N PHE A 169 2.18 -10.53 -14.32
CA PHE A 169 2.95 -11.66 -14.85
C PHE A 169 4.07 -12.01 -13.89
N VAL A 170 4.01 -13.22 -13.32
CA VAL A 170 5.00 -13.73 -12.37
C VAL A 170 5.64 -15.01 -12.91
N LEU A 171 6.96 -15.15 -12.76
CA LEU A 171 7.68 -16.37 -13.10
C LEU A 171 7.33 -17.49 -12.12
N ARG A 172 6.64 -18.52 -12.59
CA ARG A 172 6.32 -19.74 -11.83
C ARG A 172 6.94 -20.93 -12.54
N GLY A 173 7.94 -21.55 -11.91
CA GLY A 173 8.78 -22.55 -12.57
C GLY A 173 9.61 -21.92 -13.68
N GLU A 174 9.42 -22.37 -14.92
CA GLU A 174 10.14 -21.87 -16.10
C GLU A 174 9.30 -20.87 -16.93
N LYS A 175 8.02 -20.65 -16.55
CA LYS A 175 7.08 -19.89 -17.36
C LYS A 175 6.49 -18.69 -16.62
N PHE A 176 6.27 -17.59 -17.32
CA PHE A 176 5.49 -16.47 -16.80
C PHE A 176 4.00 -16.80 -16.86
N VAL A 177 3.34 -16.65 -15.71
CA VAL A 177 1.91 -16.92 -15.53
C VAL A 177 1.25 -15.63 -15.04
N SER A 178 0.05 -15.37 -15.56
CA SER A 178 -0.80 -14.28 -15.10
C SER A 178 -1.46 -14.64 -13.76
N VAL A 179 -1.17 -13.87 -12.72
CA VAL A 179 -1.59 -14.10 -11.34
C VAL A 179 -2.19 -12.78 -10.80
N PRO A 180 -3.25 -12.80 -9.98
CA PRO A 180 -3.77 -11.57 -9.37
C PRO A 180 -2.72 -10.91 -8.48
N ALA A 181 -2.72 -9.58 -8.43
CA ALA A 181 -1.75 -8.77 -7.69
C ALA A 181 -1.61 -9.19 -6.22
N CYS A 182 -2.72 -9.56 -5.58
CA CYS A 182 -2.75 -10.02 -4.20
C CYS A 182 -1.99 -11.33 -3.94
N SER A 183 -1.71 -12.12 -4.98
CA SER A 183 -0.98 -13.41 -4.92
C SER A 183 0.49 -13.27 -5.35
N VAL A 184 1.00 -12.04 -5.47
CA VAL A 184 2.43 -11.76 -5.66
C VAL A 184 3.13 -11.80 -4.30
N HIS A 185 4.19 -12.61 -4.18
CA HIS A 185 4.94 -12.79 -2.95
C HIS A 185 6.38 -12.26 -3.06
N VAL A 186 7.00 -11.95 -1.93
CA VAL A 186 8.38 -11.47 -1.89
C VAL A 186 9.34 -12.53 -2.40
N GLY A 187 10.14 -12.17 -3.41
CA GLY A 187 11.07 -13.07 -4.09
C GLY A 187 10.58 -13.58 -5.45
N ASP A 188 9.34 -13.27 -5.81
CA ASP A 188 8.81 -13.48 -7.15
C ASP A 188 9.50 -12.58 -8.18
N VAL A 189 9.65 -13.08 -9.40
CA VAL A 189 10.15 -12.29 -10.54
C VAL A 189 8.96 -11.87 -11.37
N MET A 190 8.76 -10.56 -11.48
CA MET A 190 7.65 -9.97 -12.25
C MET A 190 8.13 -9.51 -13.62
N LEU A 191 7.29 -9.70 -14.63
CA LEU A 191 7.45 -9.13 -15.97
C LEU A 191 6.43 -8.01 -16.15
N CYS A 192 6.89 -6.76 -16.21
CA CYS A 192 6.03 -5.60 -16.42
C CYS A 192 5.99 -5.23 -17.91
N ARG A 193 4.80 -5.02 -18.48
CA ARG A 193 4.66 -4.57 -19.87
C ARG A 193 4.74 -3.04 -19.97
N LEU A 194 5.03 -2.55 -21.16
CA LEU A 194 4.94 -1.12 -21.46
C LEU A 194 3.49 -0.63 -21.25
N GLY A 195 3.35 0.44 -20.48
CA GLY A 195 2.05 1.05 -20.15
C GLY A 195 1.31 0.39 -19.00
N GLU A 196 1.88 -0.63 -18.36
CA GLU A 196 1.30 -1.24 -17.16
C GLU A 196 1.82 -0.60 -15.88
N GLU A 197 0.94 -0.56 -14.88
CA GLU A 197 1.32 -0.14 -13.54
C GLU A 197 2.16 -1.22 -12.85
N VAL A 198 3.15 -0.77 -12.08
CA VAL A 198 3.97 -1.66 -11.26
C VAL A 198 3.22 -1.95 -9.96
N LEU A 199 2.73 -3.19 -9.80
CA LEU A 199 1.79 -3.57 -8.73
C LEU A 199 2.45 -3.85 -7.36
N ALA A 200 3.77 -3.73 -7.25
CA ALA A 200 4.53 -3.92 -6.01
C ALA A 200 5.86 -3.18 -6.08
N ASP A 201 6.52 -2.94 -4.94
CA ASP A 201 7.89 -2.42 -4.93
C ASP A 201 8.85 -3.47 -5.50
N VAL A 202 9.39 -3.20 -6.70
CA VAL A 202 10.28 -4.13 -7.42
C VAL A 202 11.71 -3.60 -7.52
N VAL A 203 12.66 -4.53 -7.61
CA VAL A 203 14.02 -4.22 -8.01
C VAL A 203 14.21 -4.63 -9.46
N MET A 204 14.61 -3.67 -10.26
CA MET A 204 14.80 -3.84 -11.70
C MET A 204 16.00 -4.75 -11.99
N LEU A 205 15.73 -5.90 -12.61
CA LEU A 205 16.74 -6.90 -12.96
C LEU A 205 17.29 -6.70 -14.38
N ASN A 206 16.41 -6.45 -15.35
CA ASN A 206 16.76 -6.19 -16.75
C ASN A 206 15.68 -5.28 -17.40
N SER A 207 15.98 -4.74 -18.58
CA SER A 207 15.08 -3.89 -19.37
C SER A 207 15.29 -4.12 -20.85
N SER A 208 14.26 -3.97 -21.67
CA SER A 208 14.40 -4.18 -23.13
C SER A 208 15.25 -3.12 -23.83
N HIS A 209 15.50 -1.98 -23.19
CA HIS A 209 16.40 -0.96 -23.71
C HIS A 209 17.88 -1.37 -23.52
N PRO A 210 18.77 -1.12 -24.51
CA PRO A 210 20.19 -1.38 -24.37
C PRO A 210 20.77 -0.67 -23.13
N GLY A 211 21.50 -1.42 -22.31
CA GLY A 211 22.07 -0.92 -21.06
C GLY A 211 21.15 -0.99 -19.85
N GLY A 212 19.99 -1.65 -19.96
CA GLY A 212 19.11 -1.96 -18.81
C GLY A 212 18.42 -0.73 -18.23
N VAL A 213 18.03 0.22 -19.08
CA VAL A 213 17.37 1.47 -18.69
C VAL A 213 15.86 1.39 -18.89
N ALA A 214 15.09 1.78 -17.88
CA ALA A 214 13.63 1.92 -17.98
C ALA A 214 13.19 3.34 -17.60
N TYR A 215 12.10 3.76 -18.22
CA TYR A 215 11.44 5.04 -17.94
C TYR A 215 10.18 4.75 -17.15
N ILE A 216 10.04 5.37 -15.99
CA ILE A 216 8.91 5.17 -15.08
C ILE A 216 8.18 6.49 -14.93
N GLU A 217 6.89 6.49 -15.26
CA GLU A 217 6.00 7.61 -14.98
C GLU A 217 5.59 7.58 -13.52
N THR A 218 5.77 8.69 -12.80
CA THR A 218 5.40 8.81 -11.38
C THR A 218 4.23 9.73 -11.13
N VAL A 219 3.46 10.05 -12.18
CA VAL A 219 2.29 10.94 -12.12
C VAL A 219 1.33 10.56 -10.98
N ASN A 220 1.10 9.26 -10.76
CA ASN A 220 0.19 8.77 -9.73
C ASN A 220 0.74 8.87 -8.29
N LEU A 221 2.04 9.10 -8.12
CA LEU A 221 2.73 9.16 -6.81
C LEU A 221 3.08 10.58 -6.39
N ASP A 222 3.64 11.38 -7.30
CA ASP A 222 4.14 12.73 -7.00
C ASP A 222 3.59 13.81 -7.94
N GLY A 223 2.82 13.44 -8.97
CA GLY A 223 2.29 14.38 -9.95
C GLY A 223 3.33 14.91 -10.94
N GLU A 224 4.54 14.36 -10.97
CA GLU A 224 5.54 14.73 -11.97
C GLU A 224 5.16 14.12 -13.34
N THR A 225 5.15 14.96 -14.38
CA THR A 225 4.87 14.53 -15.76
C THR A 225 6.09 13.96 -16.48
N ASN A 226 7.29 14.22 -15.96
CA ASN A 226 8.52 13.74 -16.56
C ASN A 226 8.80 12.29 -16.14
N ALA A 227 9.17 11.44 -17.09
CA ALA A 227 9.51 10.06 -16.79
C ALA A 227 10.86 9.98 -16.07
N LYS A 228 10.90 9.28 -14.92
CA LYS A 228 12.12 9.05 -14.15
C LYS A 228 12.88 7.86 -14.72
N THR A 229 14.15 8.07 -15.05
CA THR A 229 15.03 7.01 -15.56
C THR A 229 15.54 6.12 -14.42
N ARG A 230 15.35 4.80 -14.53
CA ARG A 230 15.92 3.77 -13.66
C ARG A 230 16.83 2.86 -14.46
N ARG A 231 17.90 2.34 -13.83
CA ARG A 231 18.87 1.46 -14.47
C ARG A 231 19.07 0.21 -13.63
N ALA A 232 18.98 -0.95 -14.29
CA ALA A 232 19.31 -2.24 -13.71
C ALA A 232 20.82 -2.36 -13.40
N LYS A 233 21.19 -3.29 -12.52
CA LYS A 233 22.61 -3.54 -12.23
C LYS A 233 23.26 -4.24 -13.43
N PRO A 234 24.47 -3.81 -13.87
CA PRO A 234 25.14 -4.42 -15.02
C PRO A 234 25.37 -5.92 -14.83
N GLN A 235 25.67 -6.35 -13.61
CA GLN A 235 25.84 -7.77 -13.27
C GLN A 235 24.57 -8.60 -13.53
N THR A 236 23.39 -8.00 -13.38
CA THR A 236 22.11 -8.69 -13.59
C THR A 236 21.73 -8.71 -15.07
N ILE A 237 22.05 -7.64 -15.81
CA ILE A 237 21.85 -7.57 -17.26
C ILE A 237 22.70 -8.64 -17.97
N GLU A 238 23.98 -8.73 -17.64
CA GLU A 238 24.90 -9.73 -18.21
C GLU A 238 24.48 -11.16 -17.88
N ALA A 239 23.94 -11.39 -16.68
CA ALA A 239 23.54 -12.72 -16.23
C ALA A 239 22.21 -13.22 -16.80
N LEU A 240 21.29 -12.31 -17.15
CA LEU A 240 19.97 -12.67 -17.68
C LEU A 240 19.93 -12.74 -19.22
N GLY A 241 20.91 -12.15 -19.91
CA GLY A 241 20.96 -12.15 -21.37
C GLY A 241 20.00 -11.14 -22.01
N THR A 242 19.69 -11.38 -23.29
CA THR A 242 18.75 -10.52 -24.02
C THR A 242 17.31 -10.82 -23.59
N ILE A 243 16.44 -9.82 -23.63
CA ILE A 243 15.06 -10.02 -23.19
C ILE A 243 14.28 -10.84 -24.20
N GLU A 244 14.69 -10.81 -25.46
CA GLU A 244 14.21 -11.66 -26.53
C GLU A 244 14.37 -13.15 -26.14
N ASP A 245 15.55 -13.54 -25.63
CA ASP A 245 15.81 -14.91 -25.16
C ASP A 245 14.91 -15.28 -23.96
N ILE A 246 14.69 -14.33 -23.04
CA ILE A 246 13.82 -14.54 -21.88
C ILE A 246 12.37 -14.71 -22.35
N ILE A 247 11.89 -13.86 -23.24
CA ILE A 247 10.51 -13.90 -23.78
C ILE A 247 10.27 -15.23 -24.50
N GLU A 248 11.19 -15.63 -25.38
CA GLU A 248 11.05 -16.86 -26.17
C GLU A 248 11.06 -18.12 -25.30
N SER A 249 11.91 -18.15 -24.27
CA SER A 249 12.03 -19.31 -23.38
C SER A 249 10.92 -19.45 -22.35
N SER A 250 10.35 -18.33 -21.88
CA SER A 250 9.51 -18.33 -20.67
C SER A 250 8.05 -17.91 -20.87
N LEU A 251 7.68 -17.30 -22.00
CA LEU A 251 6.27 -16.98 -22.24
C LEU A 251 5.59 -18.13 -22.99
N PRO A 252 4.50 -18.71 -22.46
CA PRO A 252 3.86 -19.87 -23.09
C PRO A 252 2.94 -19.53 -24.28
N ASP A 253 2.41 -18.30 -24.32
CA ASP A 253 1.39 -17.90 -25.29
C ASP A 253 2.02 -17.13 -26.46
N PRO A 254 1.90 -17.61 -27.71
CA PRO A 254 2.47 -16.93 -28.88
C PRO A 254 1.86 -15.53 -29.10
N ALA A 255 0.61 -15.28 -28.69
CA ALA A 255 0.00 -13.96 -28.81
C ALA A 255 0.69 -12.94 -27.89
N ILE A 256 1.04 -13.37 -26.68
CA ILE A 256 1.75 -12.53 -25.71
C ILE A 256 3.20 -12.34 -26.16
N GLN A 257 3.86 -13.40 -26.64
CA GLN A 257 5.19 -13.26 -27.24
C GLN A 257 5.19 -12.24 -28.38
N ALA A 258 4.24 -12.32 -29.31
CA ALA A 258 4.10 -11.36 -30.41
C ALA A 258 3.90 -9.93 -29.90
N TYR A 259 3.07 -9.73 -28.88
CA TYR A 259 2.89 -8.42 -28.23
C TYR A 259 4.21 -7.85 -27.69
N PHE A 260 5.00 -8.67 -26.99
CA PHE A 260 6.29 -8.24 -26.46
C PHE A 260 7.32 -8.01 -27.56
N MET A 261 7.33 -8.82 -28.62
CA MET A 261 8.23 -8.62 -29.75
C MET A 261 7.88 -7.34 -30.52
N GLU A 262 6.60 -7.03 -30.73
CA GLU A 262 6.13 -5.85 -31.46
C GLU A 262 6.35 -4.55 -30.66
N ARG A 263 5.99 -4.54 -29.37
CA ARG A 263 6.00 -3.30 -28.55
C ARG A 263 7.14 -3.19 -27.55
N GLY A 264 7.71 -4.32 -27.15
CA GLY A 264 8.70 -4.39 -26.08
C GLY A 264 10.14 -4.28 -26.58
N THR A 265 10.42 -4.63 -27.83
CA THR A 265 11.80 -4.62 -28.37
C THR A 265 12.15 -3.26 -28.98
N THR A 266 13.43 -2.91 -28.94
CA THR A 266 13.96 -1.61 -29.43
C THR A 266 13.71 -1.34 -30.91
N ALA A 267 13.31 -2.36 -31.69
CA ALA A 267 12.99 -2.22 -33.10
C ALA A 267 11.83 -1.25 -33.36
N SER A 268 10.80 -1.21 -32.51
CA SER A 268 9.65 -0.31 -32.69
C SER A 268 9.95 1.13 -32.27
N TRP A 269 10.80 1.33 -31.27
CA TRP A 269 11.18 2.67 -30.82
C TRP A 269 11.98 3.45 -31.87
N ASN A 270 12.84 2.75 -32.63
CA ASN A 270 13.59 3.37 -33.73
C ASN A 270 12.74 3.66 -34.98
N ALA A 271 11.53 3.09 -35.07
CA ALA A 271 10.63 3.33 -36.20
C ALA A 271 9.66 4.52 -35.97
N VAL A 272 9.57 5.00 -34.72
CA VAL A 272 8.68 6.11 -34.32
C VAL A 272 9.47 7.40 -34.00
N ALA A 273 10.79 7.29 -33.80
CA ALA A 273 11.71 8.43 -33.70
C ALA A 273 12.29 8.82 -35.07
#